data_AF-G2QDN7-F1
#
_entry.id   AF-G2QDN7-F1
#
_cell.length_a   1.000
_cell.length_b   1.000
_cell.length_c   1.000
_cell.angle_alpha   90.00
_cell.angle_beta   90.00
_cell.angle_gamma   90.00
#
_symmetry.space_group_name_H-M   'P 1'
#
loop_
_entity.id
_entity.type
_entity.pdbx_description
1 polymer ?
#
loop_
_entity_poly.entity_id
_entity_poly.type
_entity_poly.pdbx_seq_one_letter_code
_entity_poly.pdbx_strand_id
1 'polypeptide(L)'
;MARNEPLTDEDRAAWLDALHERVVVSSTDADADGVPVPRLPHRVVTCSALKRRYRDALRGGDPVRTAPARVRFVFLDVHEEVLRQRARERKGHFAGEGLVKSQVEALERPGEDEEDVIIVRVENGEGVGETEREVLNRVVQQMGLE
;
A
#
# COMPACT_ATOMS: atom_id res chain seq x y z
N MET A 1 11.65 -6.61 11.31
CA MET A 1 11.02 -7.27 12.47
C MET A 1 11.75 -8.57 12.84
N ALA A 2 13.05 -8.58 13.16
CA ALA A 2 13.78 -9.84 13.38
C ALA A 2 13.45 -10.56 14.72
N ARG A 3 12.74 -9.90 15.66
CA ARG A 3 12.56 -10.36 17.05
C ARG A 3 11.11 -10.66 17.47
N ASN A 4 10.18 -10.81 16.51
CA ASN A 4 8.73 -10.95 16.78
C ASN A 4 8.06 -9.77 17.52
N GLU A 5 8.76 -8.63 17.65
CA GLU A 5 8.20 -7.40 18.21
C GLU A 5 7.58 -6.56 17.08
N PRO A 6 6.33 -6.07 17.24
CA PRO A 6 5.74 -5.12 16.30
C PRO A 6 6.58 -3.84 16.28
N LEU A 7 6.88 -3.33 15.08
CA LEU A 7 7.46 -1.99 14.96
C LEU A 7 6.51 -0.97 15.59
N THR A 8 7.08 0.11 16.13
CA THR A 8 6.34 1.29 16.57
C THR A 8 6.07 2.22 15.40
N ASP A 9 5.36 3.31 15.66
CA ASP A 9 5.05 4.32 14.67
C ASP A 9 6.30 5.12 14.27
N GLU A 10 7.16 5.40 15.26
CA GLU A 10 8.44 6.07 15.10
C GLU A 10 9.40 5.24 14.25
N ASP A 11 9.46 3.93 14.48
CA ASP A 11 10.25 3.00 13.66
C ASP A 11 9.83 3.00 12.17
N ARG A 12 8.56 3.32 11.88
CA ARG A 12 8.01 3.31 10.52
C ARG A 12 8.16 4.64 9.80
N ALA A 13 8.32 5.75 10.53
CA ALA A 13 8.34 7.09 9.95
C ALA A 13 9.40 7.22 8.85
N ALA A 14 10.68 7.03 9.20
CA ALA A 14 11.79 7.15 8.25
C ALA A 14 11.67 6.19 7.04
N TRP A 15 11.02 5.02 7.23
CA TRP A 15 10.77 4.09 6.13
C TRP A 15 9.69 4.57 5.17
N LEU A 16 8.59 5.12 5.68
CA LEU A 16 7.53 5.72 4.87
C LEU A 16 8.05 6.93 4.09
N ASP A 17 8.97 7.69 4.68
CA ASP A 17 9.63 8.84 4.06
C ASP A 17 10.49 8.40 2.88
N ALA A 18 11.39 7.44 3.14
CA ALA A 18 12.23 6.86 2.11
C ALA A 18 11.44 6.18 0.98
N LEU A 19 10.24 5.70 1.28
CA LEU A 19 9.33 5.15 0.27
C LEU A 19 8.65 6.26 -0.54
N HIS A 20 8.14 7.30 0.12
CA HIS A 20 7.55 8.46 -0.54
C HIS A 20 8.54 9.15 -1.49
N GLU A 21 9.77 9.40 -1.06
CA GLU A 21 10.82 10.00 -1.90
C GLU A 21 11.05 9.20 -3.19
N ARG A 22 11.10 7.87 -3.09
CA ARG A 22 11.25 6.98 -4.25
C ARG A 22 10.05 7.02 -5.20
N VAL A 23 8.86 7.32 -4.69
CA VAL A 23 7.65 7.50 -5.48
C VAL A 23 7.62 8.89 -6.13
N VAL A 24 7.93 9.97 -5.40
CA VAL A 24 7.94 11.37 -5.89
C VAL A 24 9.01 11.63 -6.94
N VAL A 25 10.23 11.12 -6.75
CA VAL A 25 11.33 11.29 -7.72
C VAL A 25 10.92 10.74 -9.10
N SER A 26 9.93 9.84 -9.15
CA SER A 26 9.43 9.30 -10.41
C SER A 26 8.35 10.12 -11.12
N SER A 27 7.76 11.14 -10.47
CA SER A 27 6.60 11.88 -10.98
C SER A 27 6.88 13.32 -11.43
N THR A 28 8.15 13.75 -11.43
CA THR A 28 8.49 15.10 -11.93
C THR A 28 8.52 15.09 -13.46
N ASP A 29 7.55 15.77 -14.07
CA ASP A 29 7.34 15.84 -15.53
C ASP A 29 8.29 16.82 -16.25
N ALA A 30 9.15 17.54 -15.52
CA ALA A 30 10.16 18.42 -16.11
C ALA A 30 11.40 18.51 -15.20
N ASP A 31 12.59 18.56 -15.82
CA ASP A 31 13.81 18.95 -15.12
C ASP A 31 13.83 20.47 -14.84
N ALA A 32 14.87 20.94 -14.15
CA ALA A 32 15.04 22.35 -13.79
C ALA A 32 15.07 23.31 -15.00
N ASP A 33 15.28 22.78 -16.21
CA ASP A 33 15.37 23.52 -17.47
C ASP A 33 14.05 23.47 -18.28
N GLY A 34 13.00 22.86 -17.72
CA GLY A 34 11.70 22.75 -18.37
C GLY A 34 11.64 21.69 -19.48
N VAL A 35 12.64 20.81 -19.56
CA VAL A 35 12.68 19.73 -20.55
C VAL A 35 11.81 18.58 -20.07
N PRO A 36 10.86 18.08 -20.89
CA PRO A 36 10.06 16.91 -20.55
C PRO A 36 10.97 15.71 -20.30
N VAL A 37 11.06 15.27 -19.06
CA VAL A 37 11.72 14.02 -18.71
C VAL A 37 10.81 12.86 -19.16
N PRO A 38 11.34 11.77 -19.74
CA PRO A 38 10.54 10.62 -20.11
C PRO A 38 9.74 10.15 -18.89
N ARG A 39 8.40 10.06 -19.02
CA ARG A 39 7.52 9.53 -17.97
C ARG A 39 8.10 8.22 -17.46
N LEU A 40 8.52 8.21 -16.19
CA LEU A 40 8.96 6.97 -15.57
C LEU A 40 7.75 6.02 -15.49
N PRO A 41 7.95 4.71 -15.71
CA PRO A 41 6.86 3.76 -15.70
C PRO A 41 6.18 3.75 -14.32
N HIS A 42 4.86 3.50 -14.30
CA HIS A 42 4.11 3.26 -13.06
C HIS A 42 4.81 2.17 -12.22
N ARG A 43 4.89 2.39 -10.92
CA ARG A 43 5.51 1.46 -9.96
C ARG A 43 4.46 0.89 -9.05
N VAL A 44 4.57 -0.42 -8.78
CA VAL A 44 3.76 -1.11 -7.77
C VAL A 44 4.66 -1.45 -6.59
N VAL A 45 4.23 -1.08 -5.38
CA VAL A 45 4.95 -1.37 -4.14
C VAL A 45 4.00 -2.06 -3.17
N THR A 46 4.49 -3.11 -2.51
CA THR A 46 3.77 -3.75 -1.40
C THR A 46 4.12 -3.04 -0.09
N CYS A 47 3.14 -2.39 0.53
CA CYS A 47 3.25 -1.75 1.83
C CYS A 47 1.99 -2.07 2.65
N SER A 48 2.14 -2.39 3.94
CA SER A 48 0.96 -2.69 4.76
C SER A 48 0.07 -1.47 5.00
N ALA A 49 0.67 -0.26 5.05
CA ALA A 49 -0.01 1.04 5.13
C ALA A 49 -1.27 1.05 6.03
N LEU A 50 -1.17 0.37 7.19
CA LEU A 50 -2.31 -0.04 8.01
C LEU A 50 -3.12 1.14 8.56
N LYS A 51 -2.46 2.25 8.87
CA LYS A 51 -3.06 3.43 9.49
C LYS A 51 -3.23 4.54 8.46
N ARG A 52 -4.26 5.37 8.62
CA ARG A 52 -4.54 6.51 7.74
C ARG A 52 -3.33 7.43 7.61
N ARG A 53 -2.71 7.80 8.73
CA ARG A 53 -1.51 8.64 8.71
C ARG A 53 -0.33 8.04 7.94
N TYR A 54 -0.25 6.71 7.79
CA TYR A 54 0.78 6.08 6.96
C TYR A 54 0.48 6.29 5.47
N ARG A 55 -0.80 6.20 5.09
CA ARG A 55 -1.26 6.54 3.75
C ARG A 55 -1.05 8.02 3.46
N ASP A 56 -1.33 8.90 4.41
CA ASP A 56 -1.09 10.35 4.29
C ASP A 56 0.41 10.68 4.12
N ALA A 57 1.30 10.02 4.88
CA ALA A 57 2.74 10.17 4.70
C ALA A 57 3.20 9.76 3.28
N LEU A 58 2.59 8.72 2.71
CA LEU A 58 2.87 8.27 1.35
C LEU A 58 2.28 9.21 0.28
N ARG A 59 1.10 9.80 0.52
CA ARG A 59 0.51 10.86 -0.33
C ARG A 59 1.37 12.13 -0.37
N GLY A 60 2.15 12.36 0.68
CA GLY A 60 2.88 13.60 0.88
C GLY A 60 2.12 14.65 1.70
N GLY A 61 1.06 14.26 2.41
CA GLY A 61 0.21 15.13 3.23
C GLY A 61 0.82 15.60 4.56
N ASP A 62 2.12 15.39 4.75
CA ASP A 62 2.87 15.96 5.86
C ASP A 62 3.25 17.41 5.50
N PRO A 63 2.98 18.42 6.36
CA PRO A 63 3.30 19.82 6.09
C PRO A 63 4.79 20.10 5.78
N VAL A 64 5.69 19.15 6.04
CA VAL A 64 7.12 19.27 5.75
C VAL A 64 7.48 18.85 4.31
N ARG A 65 6.55 18.29 3.51
CA ARG A 65 6.86 17.69 2.20
C ARG A 65 6.53 18.59 1.01
N THR A 66 7.37 18.50 0.00
CA THR A 66 7.52 19.50 -1.07
C THR A 66 6.72 19.22 -2.35
N ALA A 67 6.07 18.06 -2.51
CA ALA A 67 5.18 17.81 -3.64
C ALA A 67 4.16 16.69 -3.36
N PRO A 68 2.88 16.86 -3.76
CA PRO A 68 1.92 15.76 -3.74
C PRO A 68 2.33 14.68 -4.74
N ALA A 69 2.51 13.45 -4.26
CA ALA A 69 2.72 12.30 -5.12
C ALA A 69 1.36 11.81 -5.65
N ARG A 70 1.28 11.45 -6.94
CA ARG A 70 0.11 10.72 -7.47
C ARG A 70 0.18 9.25 -7.02
N VAL A 71 -0.18 9.01 -5.77
CA VAL A 71 -0.28 7.66 -5.19
C VAL A 71 -1.72 7.18 -5.26
N ARG A 72 -1.89 5.89 -5.52
CA ARG A 72 -3.14 5.17 -5.31
C ARG A 72 -2.85 3.95 -4.45
N PHE A 73 -3.82 3.56 -3.64
CA PHE A 73 -3.72 2.39 -2.78
C PHE A 73 -4.64 1.30 -3.29
N VAL A 74 -4.18 0.05 -3.23
CA VAL A 74 -5.04 -1.12 -3.40
C VAL A 74 -5.13 -1.79 -2.05
N PHE A 75 -6.28 -1.65 -1.39
CA PHE A 75 -6.58 -2.29 -0.13
C PHE A 75 -7.25 -3.64 -0.39
N LEU A 76 -6.48 -4.71 -0.20
CA LEU A 76 -6.98 -6.09 -0.23
C LEU A 76 -7.69 -6.39 1.09
N ASP A 77 -9.01 -6.23 1.11
CA ASP A 77 -9.84 -6.49 2.27
C ASP A 77 -10.12 -7.99 2.39
N VAL A 78 -9.40 -8.63 3.32
CA VAL A 78 -9.49 -10.06 3.57
C VAL A 78 -9.99 -10.28 4.99
N HIS A 79 -10.96 -11.17 5.16
CA HIS A 79 -11.46 -11.51 6.49
C HIS A 79 -10.32 -12.11 7.36
N GLU A 80 -10.27 -11.72 8.64
CA GLU A 80 -9.19 -12.13 9.56
C GLU A 80 -9.00 -13.65 9.61
N GLU A 81 -10.10 -14.41 9.64
CA GLU A 81 -10.05 -15.87 9.67
C GLU A 81 -9.31 -16.45 8.45
N VAL A 82 -9.53 -15.88 7.26
CA VAL A 82 -8.85 -16.31 6.02
C VAL A 82 -7.36 -15.94 6.09
N LEU A 83 -7.02 -14.76 6.62
CA LEU A 83 -5.62 -14.36 6.82
C LEU A 83 -4.90 -15.30 7.80
N ARG A 84 -5.55 -15.67 8.91
CA ARG A 84 -5.02 -16.62 9.90
C ARG A 84 -4.84 -18.01 9.29
N GLN A 85 -5.83 -18.51 8.58
CA GLN A 85 -5.75 -19.79 7.87
C GLN A 85 -4.55 -19.80 6.90
N ARG A 86 -4.45 -18.80 6.01
CA ARG A 86 -3.35 -18.66 5.04
C ARG A 86 -1.98 -18.51 5.72
N ALA A 87 -1.92 -17.93 6.92
CA ALA A 87 -0.67 -17.82 7.68
C ALA A 87 -0.26 -19.16 8.30
N ARG A 88 -1.22 -19.94 8.83
CA ARG A 88 -0.97 -21.28 9.40
C ARG A 88 -0.51 -22.30 8.35
N GLU A 89 -1.08 -22.24 7.15
CA GLU A 89 -0.74 -23.16 6.05
C GLU A 89 0.64 -22.89 5.44
N ARG A 90 1.17 -21.67 5.57
CA ARG A 90 2.49 -21.27 5.05
C ARG A 90 3.63 -21.84 5.91
N LYS A 91 4.17 -22.99 5.50
CA LYS A 91 5.37 -23.59 6.12
C LYS A 91 6.62 -22.76 5.84
N GLY A 92 7.45 -22.52 6.86
CA GLY A 92 8.80 -21.93 6.69
C GLY A 92 8.86 -20.40 6.57
N HIS A 93 7.76 -19.67 6.79
CA HIS A 93 7.74 -18.21 6.70
C HIS A 93 7.72 -17.51 8.06
N PHE A 94 8.40 -16.36 8.08
CA PHE A 94 8.70 -15.50 9.22
C PHE A 94 7.46 -14.83 9.89
N ALA A 95 6.27 -14.99 9.31
CA ALA A 95 5.03 -14.31 9.70
C ALA A 95 3.99 -15.30 10.26
N GLY A 96 4.10 -15.61 11.55
CA GLY A 96 3.15 -16.48 12.24
C GLY A 96 1.82 -15.80 12.57
N GLU A 97 0.90 -16.56 13.17
CA GLU A 97 -0.45 -16.11 13.57
C GLU A 97 -0.46 -14.86 14.46
N GLY A 98 0.53 -14.70 15.35
CA GLY A 98 0.65 -13.52 16.21
C GLY A 98 0.88 -12.22 15.43
N LEU A 99 1.55 -12.29 14.27
CA LEU A 99 1.73 -11.12 13.42
C LEU A 99 0.42 -10.73 12.74
N VAL A 100 -0.36 -11.69 12.24
CA VAL A 100 -1.68 -11.41 11.64
C VAL A 100 -2.57 -10.68 12.64
N LYS A 101 -2.63 -11.16 13.88
CA LYS A 101 -3.39 -10.52 14.95
C LYS A 101 -3.00 -9.05 15.15
N SER A 102 -1.71 -8.77 15.35
CA SER A 102 -1.24 -7.40 15.58
C SER A 102 -1.41 -6.47 14.36
N GLN A 103 -1.35 -7.01 13.13
CA GLN A 103 -1.63 -6.23 11.92
C GLN A 103 -3.12 -5.86 11.82
N VAL A 104 -4.03 -6.82 12.13
CA VAL A 104 -5.48 -6.57 12.12
C VAL A 104 -5.88 -5.59 13.22
N GLU A 105 -5.28 -5.70 14.42
CA GLU A 105 -5.51 -4.75 15.52
C GLU A 105 -5.05 -3.32 15.19
N ALA A 106 -3.96 -3.19 14.40
CA ALA A 106 -3.43 -1.90 13.98
C ALA A 106 -4.09 -1.35 12.69
N LEU A 107 -4.98 -2.09 12.05
CA LEU A 107 -5.62 -1.72 10.78
C LEU A 107 -6.70 -0.66 11.01
N GLU A 108 -6.47 0.52 10.45
CA GLU A 108 -7.49 1.55 10.25
C GLU A 108 -8.01 1.41 8.82
N ARG A 109 -9.16 0.75 8.68
CA ARG A 109 -9.82 0.53 7.39
C ARG A 109 -10.01 1.87 6.66
N PRO A 110 -9.68 1.96 5.36
CA PRO A 110 -9.89 3.18 4.57
C PRO A 110 -11.33 3.66 4.63
N GLY A 111 -11.51 4.96 4.84
CA GLY A 111 -12.82 5.62 4.81
C GLY A 111 -13.29 5.96 3.39
N GLU A 112 -14.54 6.38 3.27
CA GLU A 112 -15.10 6.86 1.99
C GLU A 112 -14.44 8.15 1.50
N ASP A 113 -13.81 8.91 2.41
CA ASP A 113 -13.07 10.13 2.11
C ASP A 113 -11.65 9.89 1.56
N GLU A 114 -11.23 8.63 1.47
CA GLU A 114 -9.95 8.22 0.87
C GLU A 114 -10.16 7.73 -0.57
N GLU A 115 -10.56 8.65 -1.46
CA GLU A 115 -10.95 8.35 -2.87
C GLU A 115 -9.85 7.72 -3.72
N ASP A 116 -8.59 7.87 -3.30
CA ASP A 116 -7.41 7.27 -3.93
C ASP A 116 -7.16 5.81 -3.49
N VAL A 117 -8.06 5.24 -2.68
CA VAL A 117 -7.99 3.86 -2.22
C VAL A 117 -9.02 2.98 -2.95
N ILE A 118 -8.52 2.00 -3.69
CA ILE A 118 -9.31 0.94 -4.31
C ILE A 118 -9.46 -0.21 -3.31
N ILE A 119 -10.69 -0.47 -2.87
CA ILE A 119 -11.00 -1.60 -1.98
C ILE A 119 -11.36 -2.82 -2.83
N VAL A 120 -10.60 -3.90 -2.69
CA VAL A 120 -10.88 -5.19 -3.32
C VAL A 120 -11.10 -6.22 -2.22
N ARG A 121 -12.31 -6.77 -2.13
CA ARG A 121 -12.62 -7.86 -1.21
C ARG A 121 -12.00 -9.14 -1.74
N VAL A 122 -11.35 -9.89 -0.87
CA VAL A 122 -10.76 -11.19 -1.20
C VAL A 122 -11.45 -12.26 -0.36
N GLU A 123 -12.22 -13.10 -1.02
CA GLU A 123 -12.96 -14.19 -0.40
C GLU A 123 -12.12 -15.47 -0.29
N ASN A 124 -12.61 -16.42 0.51
CA ASN A 124 -11.95 -17.70 0.66
C ASN A 124 -12.23 -18.57 -0.59
N GLY A 125 -11.19 -19.12 -1.20
CA GLY A 125 -11.31 -19.94 -2.40
C GLY A 125 -11.11 -19.20 -3.73
N GLU A 126 -11.12 -17.86 -3.74
CA GLU A 126 -10.70 -17.10 -4.92
C GLU A 126 -9.22 -17.38 -5.22
N GLY A 127 -8.94 -17.75 -6.46
CA GLY A 127 -7.57 -17.93 -6.92
C GLY A 127 -6.86 -16.58 -7.04
N VAL A 128 -5.54 -16.57 -6.87
CA VAL A 128 -4.72 -15.34 -7.02
C VAL A 128 -5.02 -14.61 -8.33
N GLY A 129 -5.25 -15.34 -9.43
CA GLY A 129 -5.54 -14.75 -10.74
C GLY A 129 -6.93 -14.07 -10.86
N GLU A 130 -7.89 -14.42 -10.00
CA GLU A 130 -9.19 -13.74 -9.94
C GLU A 130 -9.06 -12.39 -9.22
N THR A 131 -8.43 -12.40 -8.05
CA THR A 131 -8.10 -11.16 -7.32
C THR A 131 -7.22 -10.23 -8.16
N GLU A 132 -6.21 -10.77 -8.85
CA GLU A 132 -5.35 -9.97 -9.75
C GLU A 132 -6.16 -9.30 -10.87
N ARG A 133 -7.08 -10.04 -11.51
CA ARG A 133 -7.92 -9.50 -12.57
C ARG A 133 -8.83 -8.39 -12.06
N GLU A 134 -9.46 -8.58 -10.90
CA GLU A 134 -10.31 -7.56 -10.29
C GLU A 134 -9.50 -6.30 -9.94
N VAL A 135 -8.32 -6.47 -9.33
CA VAL A 135 -7.42 -5.34 -9.04
C VAL A 135 -7.06 -4.59 -10.32
N LEU A 136 -6.64 -5.29 -11.37
CA LEU A 136 -6.26 -4.67 -12.65
C LEU A 136 -7.43 -3.91 -13.28
N ASN A 137 -8.62 -4.50 -13.31
CA ASN A 137 -9.82 -3.85 -13.84
C ASN A 137 -10.13 -2.55 -13.09
N ARG A 138 -10.11 -2.58 -11.75
CA ARG A 138 -10.37 -1.40 -10.92
C ARG A 138 -9.33 -0.30 -11.13
N VAL A 139 -8.06 -0.68 -11.24
CA VAL A 139 -6.96 0.27 -11.47
C VAL A 139 -7.10 0.93 -12.84
N VAL A 140 -7.37 0.16 -13.90
CA VAL A 140 -7.58 0.69 -15.26
C VAL A 140 -8.74 1.68 -15.30
N GLN A 141 -9.89 1.31 -14.71
CA GLN A 141 -11.07 2.18 -14.62
C GLN A 141 -10.76 3.49 -13.87
N GLN A 142 -10.12 3.41 -12.70
CA GLN A 142 -9.78 4.60 -11.92
C GLN A 142 -8.71 5.49 -12.59
N MET A 143 -7.85 4.91 -13.42
CA MET A 143 -6.83 5.65 -14.16
C MET A 143 -7.34 6.20 -15.49
N GLY A 144 -8.54 5.82 -15.94
CA GLY A 144 -9.09 6.22 -17.23
C GLY A 144 -8.28 5.69 -18.42
N LEU A 145 -7.76 4.47 -18.31
CA LEU A 145 -6.90 3.82 -19.32
C LEU A 145 -7.68 2.85 -20.24
N GLU A 146 -8.99 3.06 -20.40
CA GLU A 146 -9.88 2.24 -21.25
C GLU A 146 -9.66 2.45 -22.75
#